data_AF-A0AAE1PFE4-F1
#
_entry.id   AF-A0AAE1PFE4-F1
#
_cell.length_a   1.000
_cell.length_b   1.000
_cell.length_c   1.000
_cell.angle_alpha   90.00
_cell.angle_beta   90.00
_cell.angle_gamma   90.00
#
_symmetry.space_group_name_H-M   'P 1'
#
loop_
_entity.id
_entity.type
_entity.pdbx_description
1 polymer ?
#
loop_
_entity_poly.entity_id
_entity_poly.type
_entity_poly.pdbx_seq_one_letter_code
_entity_poly.pdbx_strand_id
1 'polypeptide(L)'
;MNVIMCATSCRKLNSITNYSFFVTQQVLLPYLKKCPADLAVVSEHSRELDRVQEQFTSYFLGPQPFITGEKPTIADLLAACEFEQPSAGGYKLEGPVLDYLARVKAQIGPDYDKVYESMRSFAEKCMN
;
A
#
# COMPACT_ATOMS: atom_id res chain seq x y z
N MET A 1 23.58 -19.37 -0.79
CA MET A 1 23.10 -18.78 -2.06
C MET A 1 21.92 -19.62 -2.54
N ASN A 2 20.68 -19.20 -2.25
CA ASN A 2 19.47 -19.90 -2.68
C ASN A 2 18.45 -18.86 -3.16
N VAL A 3 18.63 -18.44 -4.41
CA VAL A 3 17.83 -17.41 -5.09
C VAL A 3 16.48 -17.99 -5.60
N ILE A 4 16.21 -19.26 -5.33
CA ILE A 4 15.10 -20.02 -5.95
C ILE A 4 13.80 -19.99 -5.11
N MET A 5 13.86 -19.58 -3.83
CA MET A 5 12.65 -19.42 -2.98
C MET A 5 11.81 -18.16 -3.29
N CYS A 6 12.24 -17.32 -4.23
CA CYS A 6 11.55 -16.08 -4.57
C CYS A 6 10.33 -16.31 -5.49
N ALA A 7 10.39 -17.24 -6.43
CA ALA A 7 9.42 -17.28 -7.53
C ALA A 7 8.02 -17.84 -7.19
N THR A 8 7.91 -18.80 -6.26
CA THR A 8 6.61 -19.36 -5.85
C THR A 8 5.95 -18.56 -4.73
N SER A 9 6.73 -17.87 -3.89
CA SER A 9 6.21 -16.89 -2.92
C SER A 9 5.74 -15.61 -3.63
N CYS A 10 6.44 -15.15 -4.68
CA CYS A 10 6.06 -13.98 -5.49
C CYS A 10 4.66 -14.05 -6.10
N ARG A 11 4.09 -15.25 -6.35
CA ARG A 11 2.71 -15.35 -6.86
C ARG A 11 1.64 -15.00 -5.81
N LYS A 12 1.96 -15.17 -4.53
CA LYS A 12 1.15 -14.72 -3.37
C LYS A 12 1.56 -13.33 -2.89
N LEU A 13 2.73 -12.87 -3.30
CA LEU A 13 3.32 -11.55 -3.03
C LEU A 13 3.08 -10.54 -4.15
N ASN A 14 1.89 -10.60 -4.73
CA ASN A 14 1.35 -9.56 -5.60
C ASN A 14 0.78 -8.42 -4.73
N SER A 15 1.53 -7.96 -3.73
CA SER A 15 1.13 -6.86 -2.84
C SER A 15 0.78 -5.61 -3.65
N ILE A 16 1.65 -5.23 -4.60
CA ILE A 16 1.46 -4.14 -5.57
C ILE A 16 0.12 -4.28 -6.32
N THR A 17 -0.20 -5.50 -6.76
CA THR A 17 -1.43 -5.80 -7.48
C THR A 17 -2.66 -5.65 -6.56
N ASN A 18 -2.58 -6.12 -5.31
CA ASN A 18 -3.69 -6.08 -4.37
C ASN A 18 -4.05 -4.66 -3.93
N TYR A 19 -3.05 -3.80 -3.69
CA TYR A 19 -3.27 -2.38 -3.35
C TYR A 19 -3.91 -1.60 -4.50
N SER A 20 -3.36 -1.77 -5.70
CA SER A 20 -3.91 -1.18 -6.92
C SER A 20 -5.33 -1.67 -7.20
N PHE A 21 -5.63 -2.95 -6.96
CA PHE A 21 -6.98 -3.48 -7.10
C PHE A 21 -7.97 -2.85 -6.13
N PHE A 22 -7.61 -2.69 -4.85
CA PHE A 22 -8.49 -2.03 -3.88
C PHE A 22 -8.87 -0.61 -4.35
N VAL A 23 -7.89 0.24 -4.68
CA VAL A 23 -8.16 1.62 -5.14
C VAL A 23 -8.94 1.63 -6.46
N THR A 24 -8.67 0.66 -7.34
CA THR A 24 -9.40 0.53 -8.59
C THR A 24 -10.89 0.26 -8.34
N GLN A 25 -11.22 -0.66 -7.43
CA GLN A 25 -12.61 -1.04 -7.13
C GLN A 25 -13.34 0.00 -6.27
N GLN A 26 -12.63 0.64 -5.34
CA GLN A 26 -13.21 1.59 -4.39
C GLN A 26 -13.33 3.00 -4.96
N VAL A 27 -12.38 3.43 -5.82
CA VAL A 27 -12.26 4.83 -6.26
C VAL A 27 -12.39 4.95 -7.78
N LEU A 28 -11.51 4.30 -8.54
CA LEU A 28 -11.36 4.55 -9.98
C LEU A 28 -12.57 4.06 -10.79
N LEU A 29 -12.96 2.80 -10.64
CA LEU A 29 -14.08 2.22 -11.39
C LEU A 29 -15.42 2.87 -11.06
N PRO A 30 -15.78 3.12 -9.79
CA PRO A 30 -17.00 3.85 -9.43
C PRO A 30 -17.04 5.23 -10.09
N TYR A 31 -15.93 5.95 -10.05
CA TYR A 31 -15.81 7.27 -10.65
C TYR A 31 -15.94 7.25 -12.18
N LEU A 32 -15.31 6.27 -12.85
CA LEU A 32 -15.37 6.14 -14.31
C LEU A 32 -16.73 5.65 -14.80
N LYS A 33 -17.34 4.68 -14.10
CA LYS A 33 -18.64 4.10 -14.46
C LYS A 33 -19.83 4.93 -14.00
N LYS A 34 -19.60 5.94 -13.14
CA LYS A 34 -20.66 6.75 -12.50
C LYS A 34 -21.69 5.88 -11.76
N CYS A 35 -21.20 4.83 -11.12
CA CYS A 35 -21.99 3.93 -10.29
C CYS A 35 -21.29 3.77 -8.93
N PRO A 36 -22.03 3.42 -7.86
CA PRO A 36 -21.40 3.15 -6.57
C PRO A 36 -20.42 1.98 -6.65
N ALA A 37 -19.48 1.94 -5.71
CA ALA A 37 -18.55 0.82 -5.55
C ALA A 37 -19.31 -0.46 -5.18
N ASP A 38 -18.86 -1.58 -5.75
CA ASP A 38 -19.32 -2.90 -5.31
C ASP A 38 -18.65 -3.23 -3.97
N LEU A 39 -19.40 -3.00 -2.89
CA LEU A 39 -18.90 -3.18 -1.53
C LEU A 39 -18.49 -4.63 -1.22
N ALA A 40 -19.06 -5.62 -1.92
CA ALA A 40 -18.65 -7.01 -1.73
C ALA A 40 -17.23 -7.23 -2.26
N VAL A 41 -16.93 -6.72 -3.45
CA VAL A 41 -15.60 -6.78 -4.08
C VAL A 41 -14.59 -5.94 -3.29
N VAL A 42 -14.96 -4.74 -2.85
CA VAL A 42 -14.11 -3.90 -2.00
C VAL A 42 -13.79 -4.61 -0.69
N SER A 43 -14.77 -5.23 -0.04
CA SER A 43 -14.57 -5.98 1.21
C SER A 43 -13.63 -7.17 1.04
N GLU A 44 -13.74 -7.90 -0.08
CA GLU A 44 -12.80 -8.98 -0.41
C GLU A 44 -11.37 -8.46 -0.53
N HIS A 45 -11.15 -7.39 -1.28
CA HIS A 45 -9.82 -6.80 -1.42
C HIS A 45 -9.28 -6.24 -0.10
N SER A 46 -10.11 -5.62 0.74
CA SER A 46 -9.70 -5.17 2.08
C SER A 46 -9.14 -6.32 2.92
N ARG A 47 -9.77 -7.51 2.89
CA ARG A 47 -9.26 -8.68 3.63
C ARG A 47 -7.92 -9.17 3.10
N GLU A 48 -7.71 -9.08 1.79
CA GLU A 48 -6.39 -9.39 1.23
C GLU A 48 -5.36 -8.34 1.64
N LEU A 49 -5.73 -7.06 1.74
CA LEU A 49 -4.83 -6.03 2.26
C LEU A 49 -4.43 -6.29 3.72
N ASP A 50 -5.34 -6.80 4.56
CA ASP A 50 -5.04 -7.17 5.95
C ASP A 50 -3.91 -8.22 5.98
N ARG A 51 -4.03 -9.25 5.13
CA ARG A 51 -2.99 -10.29 5.00
C ARG A 51 -1.67 -9.73 4.47
N VAL A 52 -1.72 -8.79 3.52
CA VAL A 52 -0.50 -8.20 2.96
C VAL A 52 0.21 -7.33 4.01
N GLN A 53 -0.51 -6.57 4.84
CA GLN A 53 0.10 -5.79 5.93
C GLN A 53 0.82 -6.69 6.95
N GLU A 54 0.19 -7.81 7.33
CA GLU A 54 0.79 -8.81 8.22
C GLU A 54 2.06 -9.41 7.59
N GLN A 55 1.99 -9.81 6.30
CA GLN A 55 3.13 -10.36 5.58
C GLN A 55 4.26 -9.35 5.39
N PHE A 56 3.92 -8.10 5.09
CA PHE A 56 4.89 -7.02 4.97
C PHE A 56 5.66 -6.84 6.28
N THR A 57 4.93 -6.72 7.39
CA THR A 57 5.51 -6.48 8.71
C THR A 57 6.37 -7.67 9.17
N SER A 58 5.91 -8.90 8.96
CA SER A 58 6.61 -10.11 9.44
C SER A 58 7.77 -10.54 8.56
N TYR A 59 7.63 -10.48 7.23
CA TYR A 59 8.62 -11.03 6.29
C TYR A 59 9.50 -9.99 5.63
N PHE A 60 8.95 -8.84 5.21
CA PHE A 60 9.71 -7.83 4.47
C PHE A 60 10.42 -6.86 5.39
N LEU A 61 9.70 -6.34 6.38
CA LEU A 61 10.25 -5.44 7.37
C LEU A 61 10.96 -6.23 8.48
N GLY A 62 10.28 -7.24 9.03
CA GLY A 62 10.79 -8.04 10.14
C GLY A 62 11.25 -7.14 11.29
N PRO A 63 12.46 -7.36 11.86
CA PRO A 63 12.99 -6.52 12.93
C PRO A 63 13.69 -5.24 12.43
N GLN A 64 13.79 -5.03 11.13
CA GLN A 64 14.57 -3.93 10.55
C GLN A 64 13.73 -2.64 10.46
N PRO A 65 14.36 -1.46 10.50
CA PRO A 65 13.63 -0.20 10.35
C PRO A 65 13.12 0.03 8.92
N PHE A 66 13.83 -0.50 7.90
CA PHE A 66 13.51 -0.44 6.48
C PHE A 66 13.64 -1.82 5.82
N ILE A 67 13.07 -1.99 4.62
CA ILE A 67 12.96 -3.29 3.93
C ILE A 67 14.31 -3.98 3.73
N THR A 68 15.36 -3.21 3.45
CA THR A 68 16.70 -3.75 3.18
C THR A 68 17.69 -3.58 4.33
N GLY A 69 17.25 -3.06 5.49
CA GLY A 69 18.11 -2.86 6.67
C GLY A 69 17.97 -1.48 7.31
N GLU A 70 19.10 -0.86 7.68
CA GLU A 70 19.14 0.36 8.51
C GLU A 70 18.86 1.68 7.76
N LYS A 71 18.94 1.68 6.43
CA LYS A 71 18.72 2.87 5.59
C LYS A 71 17.65 2.60 4.55
N PRO A 72 16.82 3.61 4.20
CA PRO A 72 15.82 3.43 3.16
C PRO A 72 16.50 3.22 1.81
N THR A 73 15.88 2.39 0.99
CA THR A 73 16.25 2.22 -0.43
C THR A 73 15.04 2.49 -1.32
N ILE A 74 15.22 2.31 -2.63
CA ILE A 74 14.10 2.38 -3.58
C ILE A 74 12.97 1.41 -3.22
N ALA A 75 13.28 0.28 -2.56
CA ALA A 75 12.25 -0.64 -2.08
C ALA A 75 11.27 0.05 -1.12
N ASP A 76 11.77 0.92 -0.24
CA ASP A 76 10.95 1.62 0.74
C ASP A 76 10.11 2.73 0.12
N LEU A 77 10.64 3.39 -0.91
CA LEU A 77 9.88 4.37 -1.68
C LEU A 77 8.70 3.72 -2.40
N LEU A 78 8.94 2.56 -3.04
CA LEU A 78 7.90 1.80 -3.71
C LEU A 78 6.85 1.30 -2.72
N ALA A 79 7.27 0.68 -1.61
CA ALA A 79 6.34 0.21 -0.59
C ALA A 79 5.49 1.35 0.01
N ALA A 80 6.09 2.52 0.25
CA ALA A 80 5.34 3.68 0.73
C ALA A 80 4.24 4.11 -0.26
N CYS A 81 4.54 4.17 -1.56
CA CYS A 81 3.53 4.45 -2.59
C CYS A 81 2.36 3.45 -2.54
N GLU A 82 2.68 2.17 -2.39
CA GLU A 82 1.67 1.10 -2.35
C GLU A 82 0.77 1.17 -1.11
N PHE A 83 1.26 1.64 0.03
CA PHE A 83 0.43 1.82 1.24
C PHE A 83 -0.36 3.13 1.25
N GLU A 84 0.16 4.18 0.62
CA GLU A 84 -0.52 5.47 0.54
C GLU A 84 -1.76 5.42 -0.35
N GLN A 85 -1.70 4.63 -1.43
CA GLN A 85 -2.83 4.40 -2.35
C GLN A 85 -4.12 3.91 -1.68
N PRO A 86 -4.14 2.75 -0.99
CA PRO A 86 -5.34 2.25 -0.31
C PRO A 86 -5.75 3.16 0.85
N SER A 87 -4.78 3.76 1.56
CA SER A 87 -5.05 4.74 2.63
C SER A 87 -5.84 5.94 2.11
N ALA A 88 -5.43 6.50 0.96
CA ALA A 88 -6.18 7.55 0.27
C ALA A 88 -7.59 7.09 -0.17
N GLY A 89 -7.75 5.80 -0.50
CA GLY A 89 -9.04 5.16 -0.78
C GLY A 89 -9.87 4.78 0.45
N GLY A 90 -9.47 5.20 1.66
CA GLY A 90 -10.21 4.97 2.90
C GLY A 90 -9.90 3.64 3.61
N TYR A 91 -8.91 2.87 3.15
CA TYR A 91 -8.45 1.69 3.87
C TYR A 91 -7.63 2.08 5.11
N LYS A 92 -7.85 1.38 6.22
CA LYS A 92 -7.17 1.67 7.48
C LYS A 92 -5.90 0.84 7.61
N LEU A 93 -4.75 1.49 7.52
CA LEU A 93 -3.45 0.86 7.81
C LEU A 93 -3.29 0.57 9.31
N GLU A 94 -2.55 -0.49 9.62
CA GLU A 94 -2.24 -0.92 10.97
C GLU A 94 -0.99 -0.21 11.54
N GLY A 95 -0.87 -0.21 12.87
CA GLY A 95 0.20 0.47 13.61
C GLY A 95 1.62 0.21 13.07
N PRO A 96 2.06 -1.05 12.89
CA PRO A 96 3.41 -1.34 12.41
C PRO A 96 3.72 -0.73 11.03
N VAL A 97 2.74 -0.73 10.12
CA VAL A 97 2.87 -0.13 8.80
C VAL A 97 2.87 1.40 8.91
N LEU A 98 2.02 1.99 9.75
CA LEU A 98 2.02 3.43 10.01
C LEU A 98 3.36 3.92 10.57
N ASP A 99 3.91 3.19 11.54
CA ASP A 99 5.22 3.50 12.14
C ASP A 99 6.34 3.40 11.09
N TYR A 100 6.26 2.41 10.20
CA TYR A 100 7.15 2.28 9.05
C TYR A 100 7.06 3.48 8.10
N LEU A 101 5.84 3.86 7.68
CA LEU A 101 5.64 5.02 6.81
C LEU A 101 6.13 6.32 7.46
N ALA A 102 5.96 6.47 8.78
CA ALA A 102 6.49 7.63 9.50
C ALA A 102 8.04 7.69 9.42
N ARG A 103 8.73 6.55 9.50
CA ARG A 103 10.19 6.50 9.30
C ARG A 103 10.59 6.84 7.88
N VAL A 104 9.89 6.31 6.87
CA VAL A 104 10.14 6.60 5.46
C VAL A 104 9.92 8.08 5.16
N LYS A 105 8.80 8.64 5.63
CA LYS A 105 8.48 10.07 5.54
C LYS A 105 9.55 10.95 6.19
N ALA A 106 10.05 10.58 7.37
CA ALA A 106 11.10 11.33 8.05
C ALA A 106 12.42 11.37 7.24
N GLN A 107 12.72 10.33 6.45
CA GLN A 107 13.91 10.28 5.60
C GLN A 107 13.76 11.10 4.31
N ILE A 108 12.57 11.11 3.71
CA ILE A 108 12.28 11.85 2.48
C ILE A 108 12.04 13.34 2.77
N GLY A 109 11.49 13.65 3.95
CA GLY A 109 11.22 15.01 4.40
C GLY A 109 9.96 15.60 3.76
N PRO A 110 9.91 16.94 3.57
CA PRO A 110 8.69 17.67 3.25
C PRO A 110 8.10 17.35 1.86
N ASP A 111 8.90 16.78 0.95
CA ASP A 111 8.42 16.44 -0.39
C ASP A 111 7.56 15.17 -0.40
N TYR A 112 7.62 14.34 0.66
CA TYR A 112 6.79 13.15 0.79
C TYR A 112 5.31 13.47 0.61
N ASP A 113 4.77 14.42 1.38
CA ASP A 113 3.35 14.76 1.31
C ASP A 113 2.97 15.40 -0.03
N LYS A 114 3.88 16.19 -0.63
CA LYS A 114 3.64 16.83 -1.93
C LYS A 114 3.43 15.80 -3.03
N VAL A 115 4.19 14.69 -3.01
CA VAL A 115 4.06 13.61 -3.99
C VAL A 115 2.69 12.95 -3.90
N TYR A 116 2.17 12.74 -2.69
CA TYR A 116 0.88 12.06 -2.48
C TYR A 116 -0.34 13.00 -2.48
N GLU A 117 -0.14 14.31 -2.42
CA GLU A 117 -1.22 15.31 -2.38
C GLU A 117 -2.22 15.12 -3.53
N SER A 118 -1.73 15.06 -4.76
CA SER A 118 -2.58 14.91 -5.94
C SER A 118 -3.45 13.65 -5.90
N MET A 119 -2.90 12.53 -5.44
CA MET A 119 -3.60 11.25 -5.31
C MET A 119 -4.64 11.29 -4.19
N ARG A 120 -4.28 11.83 -3.01
CA ARG A 120 -5.19 11.97 -1.86
C ARG A 120 -6.38 12.86 -2.23
N SER A 121 -6.13 14.01 -2.84
CA SER A 121 -7.19 14.92 -3.31
C SER A 121 -8.05 14.31 -4.41
N PHE A 122 -7.48 13.48 -5.30
CA PHE A 122 -8.26 12.77 -6.31
C PHE A 122 -9.20 11.75 -5.66
N ALA A 123 -8.69 10.92 -4.75
CA ALA A 123 -9.49 9.91 -4.07
C ALA A 123 -10.63 10.55 -3.26
N GLU A 124 -10.34 11.62 -2.52
CA GLU A 124 -11.35 12.40 -1.77
C GLU A 124 -12.47 12.92 -2.69
N LYS A 125 -12.13 13.49 -3.86
CA LYS A 125 -13.12 13.97 -4.84
C LYS A 125 -13.96 12.86 -5.45
N CYS A 126 -13.43 11.64 -5.55
CA CYS A 126 -14.13 10.51 -6.13
C CYS A 126 -15.05 9.80 -5.12
N MET A 127 -14.78 9.94 -3.83
CA MET A 127 -15.55 9.30 -2.76
C MET A 127 -16.61 10.20 -2.10
N ASN A 128 -16.54 11.53 -2.32
CA ASN A 128 -17.55 12.53 -1.93
C ASN A 128 -18.52 12.83 -3.07
#